data_AF-A0A958S5N3-F1
#
_entry.id   AF-A0A958S5N3-F1
#
_cell.length_a   1.000
_cell.length_b   1.000
_cell.length_c   1.000
_cell.angle_alpha   90.00
_cell.angle_beta   90.00
_cell.angle_gamma   90.00
#
_symmetry.space_group_name_H-M   'P 1'
#
loop_
_entity.id
_entity.type
_entity.pdbx_description
1 polymer ?
#
loop_
_entity_poly.entity_id
_entity_poly.type
_entity_poly.pdbx_seq_one_letter_code
_entity_poly.pdbx_strand_id
1 'polypeptide(L)'
;EKDGYEAVQMACDPKKAGRTSAAQKGHLKNTSFEHGAKFIREIRQALPEGVKVGQKVDIASLTKGDKVQLTAQSKGHGFASVIKRWDFGGGRASHGGSAKLRAPGSIGNRSEPGRVMKGKKMGGHFGVETTTVKNVQIVDILPDENVVLVKGPVPGSRNSIVKLMKA
;
A
#
# COMPACT_ATOMS: atom_id res chain seq x y z
N GLU A 1 19.48 -6.68 19.27
CA GLU A 1 20.21 -5.78 20.20
C GLU A 1 20.73 -4.50 19.54
N LYS A 2 21.40 -4.56 18.37
CA LYS A 2 21.95 -3.37 17.68
C LYS A 2 20.91 -2.38 17.14
N ASP A 3 19.81 -2.88 16.57
CA ASP A 3 18.81 -2.03 15.87
C ASP A 3 17.54 -1.74 16.71
N GLY A 4 17.46 -2.28 17.93
CA GLY A 4 16.35 -2.03 18.86
C GLY A 4 15.02 -2.74 18.54
N TYR A 5 14.91 -3.46 17.43
CA TYR A 5 13.76 -4.29 17.09
C TYR A 5 14.16 -5.48 16.20
N GLU A 6 13.24 -6.43 16.06
CA GLU A 6 13.42 -7.62 15.22
C GLU A 6 12.62 -7.47 13.91
N ALA A 7 13.30 -7.59 12.77
CA ALA A 7 12.70 -7.50 11.46
C ALA A 7 13.55 -8.16 10.38
N VAL A 8 12.90 -8.50 9.26
CA VAL A 8 13.53 -8.97 8.03
C VAL A 8 13.40 -7.89 6.97
N GLN A 9 14.50 -7.58 6.28
CA GLN A 9 14.48 -6.75 5.09
C GLN A 9 14.38 -7.65 3.85
N MET A 10 13.39 -7.39 3.01
CA MET A 10 13.17 -8.10 1.75
C MET A 10 13.41 -7.16 0.57
N ALA A 11 14.03 -7.70 -0.47
CA ALA A 11 14.29 -7.01 -1.72
C ALA A 11 13.56 -7.70 -2.87
N CYS A 12 12.99 -6.92 -3.78
CA CYS A 12 12.40 -7.44 -5.01
C CYS A 12 12.65 -6.51 -6.21
N ASP A 13 12.49 -7.08 -7.41
CA ASP A 13 12.74 -6.46 -8.72
C ASP A 13 14.21 -6.04 -8.92
N PRO A 14 15.04 -6.84 -9.64
CA PRO A 14 16.44 -6.54 -9.82
C PRO A 14 16.67 -5.26 -10.64
N LYS A 15 17.58 -4.42 -10.17
CA LYS A 15 17.92 -3.13 -10.80
C LYS A 15 19.23 -3.24 -11.57
N LYS A 16 19.31 -2.61 -12.74
CA LYS A 16 20.55 -2.53 -13.53
C LYS A 16 21.63 -1.76 -12.76
N ALA A 17 22.86 -2.25 -12.76
CA ALA A 17 23.99 -1.67 -12.01
C ALA A 17 24.26 -0.18 -12.32
N GLY A 18 24.02 0.27 -13.56
CA GLY A 18 24.18 1.69 -13.95
C GLY A 18 23.11 2.62 -13.40
N ARG A 19 22.01 2.09 -12.86
CA ARG A 19 20.92 2.86 -12.22
C ARG A 19 20.94 2.74 -10.69
N THR A 20 21.94 2.07 -10.12
CA THR A 20 22.05 1.80 -8.68
C THR A 20 23.15 2.67 -8.09
N SER A 21 22.85 3.37 -6.99
CA SER A 21 23.83 4.20 -6.28
C SER A 21 24.89 3.33 -5.60
N ALA A 22 26.09 3.88 -5.36
CA ALA A 22 27.18 3.17 -4.71
C ALA A 22 26.81 2.73 -3.28
N ALA A 23 26.08 3.55 -2.53
CA ALA A 23 25.59 3.21 -1.19
C ALA A 23 24.65 2.00 -1.21
N GLN A 24 23.72 1.97 -2.16
CA GLN A 24 22.80 0.84 -2.31
C GLN A 24 23.52 -0.44 -2.72
N LYS A 25 24.53 -0.35 -3.61
CA LYS A 25 25.40 -1.49 -3.94
C LYS A 25 26.15 -1.99 -2.71
N GLY A 26 26.68 -1.08 -1.89
CA GLY A 26 27.36 -1.39 -0.63
C GLY A 26 26.47 -2.14 0.36
N HIS A 27 25.24 -1.68 0.54
CA HIS A 27 24.25 -2.29 1.44
C HIS A 27 23.84 -3.71 1.01
N LEU A 28 23.75 -3.95 -0.30
CA LEU A 28 23.30 -5.23 -0.87
C LEU A 28 24.47 -6.19 -1.21
N LYS A 29 25.70 -5.88 -0.80
CA LYS A 29 26.84 -6.79 -0.97
C LYS A 29 26.56 -8.11 -0.23
N ASN A 30 26.96 -9.24 -0.83
CA ASN A 30 26.73 -10.60 -0.30
C ASN A 30 25.26 -11.04 -0.26
N THR A 31 24.39 -10.38 -1.03
CA THR A 31 23.00 -10.83 -1.25
C THR A 31 22.82 -11.19 -2.72
N SER A 32 21.75 -11.91 -3.07
CA SER A 32 21.43 -12.19 -4.48
C SER A 32 21.13 -10.94 -5.33
N PHE A 33 21.09 -9.74 -4.74
CA PHE A 33 20.79 -8.46 -5.41
C PHE A 33 22.01 -7.51 -5.44
N GLU A 34 23.21 -8.03 -5.73
CA GLU A 34 24.46 -7.25 -5.74
C GLU A 34 24.43 -6.03 -6.67
N HIS A 35 23.68 -6.11 -7.76
CA HIS A 35 23.54 -5.02 -8.74
C HIS A 35 22.49 -3.96 -8.35
N GLY A 36 21.74 -4.21 -7.27
CA GLY A 36 20.67 -3.37 -6.76
C GLY A 36 19.29 -4.00 -6.87
N ALA A 37 18.38 -3.57 -5.98
CA ALA A 37 16.96 -3.90 -6.03
C ALA A 37 16.13 -2.62 -6.17
N LYS A 38 15.02 -2.67 -6.91
CA LYS A 38 14.16 -1.49 -7.06
C LYS A 38 13.35 -1.23 -5.80
N PHE A 39 12.94 -2.29 -5.12
CA PHE A 39 12.16 -2.18 -3.89
C PHE A 39 12.84 -2.91 -2.76
N ILE A 40 12.98 -2.21 -1.63
CA ILE A 40 13.49 -2.74 -0.37
C ILE A 40 12.44 -2.39 0.68
N ARG A 41 11.96 -3.39 1.40
CA ARG A 41 10.90 -3.25 2.40
C ARG A 41 11.20 -4.09 3.62
N GLU A 42 10.88 -3.54 4.78
CA GLU A 42 11.00 -4.25 6.05
C GLU A 42 9.69 -4.93 6.43
N ILE A 43 9.82 -6.11 7.01
CA ILE A 43 8.74 -6.88 7.60
C ILE A 43 9.13 -7.14 9.04
N ARG A 44 8.36 -6.53 9.96
CA ARG A 44 8.49 -6.78 11.39
C ARG A 44 7.77 -8.08 11.71
N GLN A 45 8.54 -9.12 11.97
CA GLN A 45 8.08 -10.43 12.35
C GLN A 45 9.19 -11.08 13.18
N ALA A 46 8.82 -11.96 14.11
CA ALA A 46 9.78 -12.84 14.76
C ALA A 46 10.51 -13.66 13.68
N LEU A 47 11.83 -13.62 13.68
CA LEU A 47 12.64 -14.38 12.74
C LEU A 47 12.46 -15.87 13.05
N PRO A 48 12.11 -16.71 12.06
CA PRO A 48 12.32 -18.14 12.20
C PRO A 48 13.81 -18.40 12.47
N GLU A 49 14.12 -19.35 13.34
CA GLU A 49 15.52 -19.73 13.60
C GLU A 49 16.20 -20.15 12.28
N GLY A 50 17.36 -19.57 11.98
CA GLY A 50 18.19 -19.96 10.83
C GLY A 50 18.03 -19.15 9.54
N VAL A 51 17.27 -18.04 9.54
CA VAL A 51 17.24 -17.13 8.37
C VAL A 51 18.61 -16.50 8.16
N LYS A 52 19.18 -16.70 6.96
CA LYS A 52 20.47 -16.11 6.56
C LYS A 52 20.29 -14.97 5.58
N VAL A 53 21.17 -13.98 5.65
CA VAL A 53 21.24 -12.89 4.67
C VAL A 53 21.51 -13.48 3.28
N GLY A 54 20.74 -13.05 2.29
CA GLY A 54 20.85 -13.55 0.90
C GLY A 54 20.02 -14.81 0.61
N GLN A 55 19.27 -15.34 1.58
CA GLN A 55 18.34 -16.43 1.32
C GLN A 55 17.20 -15.98 0.39
N LYS A 56 16.93 -16.77 -0.65
CA LYS A 56 15.78 -16.57 -1.54
C LYS A 56 14.51 -17.00 -0.82
N VAL A 57 13.47 -16.17 -0.91
CA VAL A 57 12.14 -16.50 -0.37
C VAL A 57 11.24 -16.94 -1.51
N ASP A 58 10.84 -18.20 -1.46
CA ASP A 58 9.96 -18.81 -2.45
C ASP A 58 8.50 -18.82 -1.98
N ILE A 59 7.61 -18.86 -2.97
CA ILE A 59 6.15 -18.84 -2.79
C ILE A 59 5.64 -20.15 -2.14
N ALA A 60 6.47 -21.21 -2.17
CA ALA A 60 6.18 -22.50 -1.55
C ALA A 60 5.93 -22.44 -0.02
N SER A 61 6.28 -21.33 0.63
CA SER A 61 5.95 -21.07 2.04
C SER A 61 4.46 -20.82 2.29
N LEU A 62 3.69 -20.52 1.24
CA LEU A 62 2.26 -20.27 1.32
C LEU A 62 1.48 -21.57 1.06
N THR A 63 0.35 -21.73 1.76
CA THR A 63 -0.55 -22.88 1.53
C THR A 63 -1.91 -22.42 1.00
N LYS A 64 -2.53 -23.27 0.17
CA LYS A 64 -3.88 -23.03 -0.33
C LYS A 64 -4.87 -22.94 0.84
N GLY A 65 -5.73 -21.93 0.82
CA GLY A 65 -6.71 -21.67 1.89
C GLY A 65 -6.21 -20.76 3.02
N ASP A 66 -4.92 -20.41 3.05
CA ASP A 66 -4.39 -19.45 4.01
C ASP A 66 -5.08 -18.08 3.88
N LYS A 67 -5.28 -17.42 5.02
CA LYS A 67 -5.72 -16.02 5.07
C LYS A 67 -4.51 -15.10 5.13
N VAL A 68 -4.49 -14.10 4.26
CA VAL A 68 -3.40 -13.14 4.13
C VAL A 68 -3.93 -11.71 4.19
N GLN A 69 -3.02 -10.79 4.52
CA GLN A 69 -3.20 -9.36 4.44
C GLN A 69 -2.37 -8.83 3.27
N LEU A 70 -3.00 -8.03 2.41
CA LEU A 70 -2.38 -7.42 1.24
C LEU A 70 -2.24 -5.91 1.48
N THR A 71 -1.01 -5.41 1.53
CA THR A 71 -0.72 -3.98 1.67
C THR A 71 -0.07 -3.44 0.40
N ALA A 72 -0.65 -2.41 -0.20
CA ALA A 72 -0.07 -1.74 -1.36
C ALA A 72 -0.45 -0.26 -1.40
N GLN A 73 0.11 0.48 -2.35
CA GLN A 73 -0.36 1.83 -2.66
C GLN A 73 -1.63 1.77 -3.50
N SER A 74 -2.68 2.44 -3.04
CA SER A 74 -3.94 2.58 -3.78
C SER A 74 -3.77 3.33 -5.10
N LYS A 75 -4.67 3.09 -6.06
CA LYS A 75 -4.69 3.84 -7.32
C LYS A 75 -4.90 5.33 -7.05
N GLY A 76 -4.12 6.18 -7.70
CA GLY A 76 -4.28 7.63 -7.64
C GLY A 76 -5.51 8.10 -8.40
N HIS A 77 -6.24 9.05 -7.82
CA HIS A 77 -7.39 9.71 -8.43
C HIS A 77 -7.21 11.22 -8.62
N GLY A 78 -6.01 11.74 -8.32
CA GLY A 78 -5.68 13.16 -8.43
C GLY A 78 -6.46 14.00 -7.41
N PHE A 79 -6.73 15.27 -7.73
CA PHE A 79 -7.59 16.12 -6.92
C PHE A 79 -9.06 15.69 -7.05
N ALA A 80 -9.64 15.17 -5.97
CA ALA A 80 -11.02 14.73 -5.91
C ALA A 80 -11.90 15.71 -5.14
N SER A 81 -13.09 15.96 -5.69
CA SER A 81 -14.17 16.69 -5.00
C SER A 81 -14.64 15.95 -3.74
N VAL A 82 -15.30 16.66 -2.83
CA VAL A 82 -15.90 16.08 -1.61
C VAL A 82 -16.89 14.96 -1.88
N ILE A 83 -17.59 14.99 -3.02
CA ILE A 83 -18.51 13.93 -3.41
C ILE A 83 -17.76 12.65 -3.72
N LYS A 84 -16.71 12.72 -4.54
CA LYS A 84 -15.94 11.52 -4.93
C LYS A 84 -15.06 10.98 -3.78
N ARG A 85 -14.53 11.88 -2.94
CA ARG A 85 -13.58 11.54 -1.89
C ARG A 85 -14.27 11.05 -0.60
N TRP A 86 -15.46 11.56 -0.31
CA TRP A 86 -16.14 11.38 0.97
C TRP A 86 -17.63 11.06 0.86
N ASP A 87 -18.12 10.77 -0.35
CA ASP A 87 -19.52 10.40 -0.62
C ASP A 87 -20.56 11.43 -0.13
N PHE A 88 -20.25 12.72 -0.26
CA PHE A 88 -21.18 13.80 0.08
C PHE A 88 -22.40 13.81 -0.86
N GLY A 89 -23.59 14.07 -0.32
CA GLY A 89 -24.85 14.07 -1.10
C GLY A 89 -25.06 15.24 -2.05
N GLY A 90 -24.31 16.35 -1.88
CA GLY A 90 -24.44 17.54 -2.73
C GLY A 90 -25.75 18.33 -2.50
N GLY A 91 -25.99 19.31 -3.37
CA GLY A 91 -27.21 20.12 -3.39
C GLY A 91 -28.32 19.54 -4.28
N ARG A 92 -29.49 20.18 -4.30
CA ARG A 92 -30.56 19.81 -5.24
C ARG A 92 -30.18 20.21 -6.67
N ALA A 93 -30.55 19.38 -7.65
CA ALA A 93 -30.34 19.65 -9.07
C ALA A 93 -31.41 20.57 -9.69
N SER A 94 -32.63 20.56 -9.14
CA SER A 94 -33.77 21.37 -9.59
C SER A 94 -34.47 22.05 -8.40
N HIS A 95 -35.66 22.62 -8.62
CA HIS A 95 -36.44 23.35 -7.60
C HIS A 95 -35.67 24.50 -6.94
N GLY A 96 -35.13 25.41 -7.76
CA GLY A 96 -34.34 26.55 -7.27
C GLY A 96 -32.91 26.19 -6.84
N GLY A 97 -32.41 25.01 -7.21
CA GLY A 97 -31.01 24.63 -7.02
C GLY A 97 -30.07 25.62 -7.72
N SER A 98 -29.27 26.35 -6.94
CA SER A 98 -28.20 27.20 -7.46
C SER A 98 -27.01 26.38 -8.00
N ALA A 99 -25.97 27.05 -8.53
CA ALA A 99 -24.73 26.45 -9.04
C ALA A 99 -23.89 25.65 -8.02
N LYS A 100 -24.47 25.24 -6.90
CA LYS A 100 -23.85 24.52 -5.77
C LYS A 100 -24.20 23.03 -5.72
N LEU A 101 -24.59 22.42 -6.83
CA LEU A 101 -24.94 21.00 -6.91
C LEU A 101 -23.88 20.08 -6.27
N ARG A 102 -22.59 20.40 -6.48
CA ARG A 102 -21.46 19.60 -5.99
C ARG A 102 -20.65 20.26 -4.87
N ALA A 103 -21.21 21.29 -4.25
CA ALA A 103 -20.54 22.03 -3.17
C ALA A 103 -20.52 21.21 -1.87
N PRO A 104 -19.56 21.46 -0.96
CA PRO A 104 -19.46 20.77 0.34
C PRO A 104 -20.55 21.14 1.36
N GLY A 105 -21.36 22.17 1.08
CA GLY A 105 -22.29 22.72 2.06
C GLY A 105 -21.55 23.51 3.16
N SER A 106 -22.07 23.48 4.38
CA SER A 106 -21.44 24.20 5.51
C SER A 106 -20.16 23.51 5.99
N ILE A 107 -19.11 24.30 6.17
CA ILE A 107 -17.81 23.83 6.64
C ILE A 107 -17.57 24.06 8.14
N GLY A 108 -18.46 24.76 8.85
CA GLY A 108 -18.30 25.09 10.27
C GLY A 108 -19.55 25.71 10.90
N ASN A 109 -19.38 26.14 12.15
CA ASN A 109 -20.42 26.86 12.91
C ASN A 109 -20.13 28.36 12.92
N ARG A 110 -21.06 29.17 13.44
CA ARG A 110 -20.93 30.64 13.54
C ARG A 110 -19.97 31.05 14.66
N SER A 111 -20.49 31.37 15.85
CA SER A 111 -19.70 32.02 16.92
C SER A 111 -18.71 31.08 17.61
N GLU A 112 -19.18 29.94 18.13
CA GLU A 112 -18.32 28.91 18.72
C GLU A 112 -18.33 27.69 17.76
N PRO A 113 -17.17 27.21 17.25
CA PRO A 113 -15.78 27.46 17.64
C PRO A 113 -15.03 28.54 16.83
N GLY A 114 -15.71 29.35 16.01
CA GLY A 114 -15.11 30.46 15.25
C GLY A 114 -14.05 30.06 14.19
N ARG A 115 -13.88 28.76 13.93
CA ARG A 115 -12.89 28.22 12.98
C ARG A 115 -13.36 26.90 12.38
N VAL A 116 -12.72 26.49 11.29
CA VAL A 116 -12.89 25.13 10.74
C VAL A 116 -12.11 24.15 11.62
N MET A 117 -12.77 23.08 12.07
CA MET A 117 -12.13 22.03 12.88
C MET A 117 -11.10 21.23 12.07
N LYS A 118 -10.02 20.78 12.72
CA LYS A 118 -9.04 19.88 12.11
C LYS A 118 -9.72 18.58 11.69
N GLY A 119 -9.31 18.03 10.54
CA GLY A 119 -9.91 16.82 9.98
C GLY A 119 -11.27 17.04 9.30
N LYS A 120 -11.73 18.29 9.13
CA LYS A 120 -12.94 18.57 8.34
C LYS A 120 -12.77 18.03 6.91
N LYS A 121 -13.71 17.18 6.49
CA LYS A 121 -13.72 16.56 5.16
C LYS A 121 -13.85 17.63 4.07
N MET A 122 -12.84 17.74 3.23
CA MET A 122 -12.75 18.68 2.11
C MET A 122 -12.20 17.99 0.86
N GLY A 123 -12.33 18.67 -0.29
CA GLY A 123 -11.70 18.25 -1.53
C GLY A 123 -10.18 18.23 -1.41
N GLY A 124 -9.52 17.38 -2.18
CA GLY A 124 -8.07 17.23 -2.10
C GLY A 124 -7.58 16.00 -2.86
N HIS A 125 -6.27 15.77 -2.80
CA HIS A 125 -5.68 14.58 -3.40
C HIS A 125 -6.30 13.30 -2.81
N PHE A 126 -6.63 12.34 -3.68
CA PHE A 126 -7.26 11.07 -3.30
C PHE A 126 -6.53 9.90 -3.94
N GLY A 127 -6.27 8.85 -3.15
CA GLY A 127 -5.47 7.70 -3.55
C GLY A 127 -3.97 7.92 -3.37
N VAL A 128 -3.14 6.97 -3.86
CA VAL A 128 -1.69 6.91 -3.58
C VAL A 128 -1.39 6.76 -2.08
N GLU A 129 -2.39 6.33 -1.32
CA GLU A 129 -2.27 6.04 0.10
C GLU A 129 -1.96 4.55 0.29
N THR A 130 -1.19 4.22 1.33
CA THR A 130 -0.94 2.84 1.72
C THR A 130 -2.22 2.22 2.29
N THR A 131 -2.78 1.25 1.59
CA THR A 131 -4.02 0.56 1.97
C THR A 131 -3.73 -0.91 2.24
N THR A 132 -4.28 -1.43 3.33
CA THR A 132 -4.21 -2.85 3.69
C THR A 132 -5.59 -3.47 3.60
N VAL A 133 -5.74 -4.51 2.77
CA VAL A 133 -6.92 -5.37 2.72
C VAL A 133 -6.63 -6.60 3.58
N LYS A 134 -7.46 -6.83 4.60
CA LYS A 134 -7.31 -7.96 5.53
C LYS A 134 -8.17 -9.14 5.10
N ASN A 135 -7.84 -10.33 5.60
CA ASN A 135 -8.63 -11.57 5.45
C ASN A 135 -8.86 -12.00 3.99
N VAL A 136 -7.88 -11.75 3.12
CA VAL A 136 -7.91 -12.24 1.73
C VAL A 136 -7.52 -13.71 1.72
N GLN A 137 -8.27 -14.56 1.02
CA GLN A 137 -7.99 -15.99 0.95
C GLN A 137 -7.12 -16.32 -0.26
N ILE A 138 -6.10 -17.16 -0.07
CA ILE A 138 -5.36 -17.77 -1.18
C ILE A 138 -6.20 -18.89 -1.80
N VAL A 139 -6.53 -18.75 -3.08
CA VAL A 139 -7.32 -19.72 -3.85
C VAL A 139 -6.42 -20.81 -4.41
N ASP A 140 -5.27 -20.42 -4.95
CA ASP A 140 -4.34 -21.35 -5.58
C ASP A 140 -2.95 -20.76 -5.65
N ILE A 141 -1.96 -21.63 -5.82
CA ILE A 141 -0.56 -21.27 -5.95
C ILE A 141 -0.01 -22.08 -7.12
N LEU A 142 0.65 -21.39 -8.05
CA LEU A 142 1.33 -21.99 -9.20
C LEU A 142 2.84 -21.78 -9.00
N PRO A 143 3.56 -22.73 -8.38
CA PRO A 143 4.98 -22.59 -8.07
C PRO A 143 5.85 -22.42 -9.32
N ASP A 144 5.52 -23.13 -10.40
CA ASP A 144 6.30 -23.12 -11.65
C ASP A 144 6.32 -21.74 -12.31
N GLU A 145 5.20 -21.00 -12.22
CA GLU A 145 5.05 -19.66 -12.78
C GLU A 145 5.34 -18.55 -11.76
N ASN A 146 5.58 -18.91 -10.49
CA ASN A 146 5.65 -17.98 -9.36
C ASN A 146 4.41 -17.08 -9.21
N VAL A 147 3.21 -17.65 -9.39
CA VAL A 147 1.93 -16.93 -9.32
C VAL A 147 1.11 -17.36 -8.09
N VAL A 148 0.53 -16.38 -7.39
CA VAL A 148 -0.42 -16.60 -6.29
C VAL A 148 -1.78 -16.05 -6.68
N LEU A 149 -2.81 -16.90 -6.62
CA LEU A 149 -4.18 -16.52 -6.88
C LEU A 149 -4.88 -16.20 -5.56
N VAL A 150 -5.46 -15.00 -5.48
CA VAL A 150 -6.15 -14.51 -4.28
C VAL A 150 -7.62 -14.21 -4.57
N LYS A 151 -8.48 -14.54 -3.62
CA LYS A 151 -9.91 -14.24 -3.67
C LYS A 151 -10.17 -12.85 -3.10
N GLY A 152 -10.24 -11.85 -3.96
CA GLY A 152 -10.67 -10.51 -3.59
C GLY A 152 -9.89 -9.39 -4.26
N PRO A 153 -10.14 -8.14 -3.84
CA PRO A 153 -9.48 -6.97 -4.40
C PRO A 153 -8.03 -6.88 -3.91
N VAL A 154 -7.13 -6.62 -4.85
CA VAL A 154 -5.73 -6.26 -4.56
C VAL A 154 -5.60 -4.73 -4.66
N PRO A 155 -5.12 -4.04 -3.62
CA PRO A 155 -4.92 -2.60 -3.69
C PRO A 155 -3.85 -2.25 -4.74
N GLY A 156 -4.09 -1.19 -5.50
CA GLY A 156 -3.13 -0.65 -6.48
C GLY A 156 -3.44 -0.92 -7.94
N SER A 157 -2.58 -0.45 -8.83
CA SER A 157 -2.67 -0.69 -10.27
C SER A 157 -2.04 -2.03 -10.65
N ARG A 158 -2.28 -2.47 -11.89
CA ARG A 158 -1.50 -3.56 -12.48
C ARG A 158 0.00 -3.24 -12.36
N ASN A 159 0.82 -4.24 -12.05
CA ASN A 159 2.26 -4.13 -11.84
C ASN A 159 2.69 -3.27 -10.64
N SER A 160 1.77 -3.01 -9.69
CA SER A 160 2.14 -2.38 -8.41
C SER A 160 2.76 -3.40 -7.45
N ILE A 161 3.62 -2.91 -6.56
CA ILE A 161 4.18 -3.74 -5.50
C ILE A 161 3.15 -3.98 -4.41
N VAL A 162 3.01 -5.24 -4.01
CA VAL A 162 2.12 -5.67 -2.94
C VAL A 162 2.94 -6.38 -1.89
N LYS A 163 2.82 -5.94 -0.64
CA LYS A 163 3.33 -6.64 0.53
C LYS A 163 2.27 -7.64 0.99
N LEU A 164 2.62 -8.91 0.98
CA LEU A 164 1.78 -10.00 1.45
C LEU A 164 2.29 -10.44 2.83
N MET A 165 1.40 -10.50 3.81
CA MET A 165 1.68 -11.08 5.13
C MET A 165 0.63 -12.11 5.47
N LYS A 166 1.02 -13.22 6.09
CA LYS A 166 0.05 -14.15 6.67
C LYS A 166 -0.71 -13.44 7.80
N ALA A 167 -2.03 -13.59 7.81
CA ALA A 167 -2.92 -12.91 8.76
C ALA A 167 -2.85 -13.54 10.15
#